data_AF-A0A1I5F0B1-F1
#
_entry.id   AF-A0A1I5F0B1-F1
#
_cell.length_a   1.000
_cell.length_b   1.000
_cell.length_c   1.000
_cell.angle_alpha   90.00
_cell.angle_beta   90.00
_cell.angle_gamma   90.00
#
_symmetry.space_group_name_H-M   'P 1'
#
loop_
_entity.id
_entity.type
_entity.pdbx_description
1 polymer ?
#
loop_
_entity_poly.entity_id
_entity_poly.type
_entity_poly.pdbx_seq_one_letter_code
_entity_poly.pdbx_strand_id
1 'polypeptide(L)' 'MTRPHAEPRDVFHENGEVVIDGPDGAVIAMTPEAALRTAGRLDEAALDELIARAQHCGTPL' A
#
# COMPACT_ATOMS: atom_id res chain seq x y z
N MET A 1 -15.77 -6.08 -5.13
CA MET A 1 -14.32 -5.85 -5.10
C MET A 1 -14.05 -4.42 -5.52
N THR A 2 -13.29 -3.66 -4.72
CA THR A 2 -12.86 -2.30 -5.08
C THR A 2 -11.83 -2.38 -6.20
N ARG A 3 -11.82 -1.39 -7.10
CA ARG A 3 -10.75 -1.28 -8.10
C ARG A 3 -9.46 -0.83 -7.40
N PRO A 4 -8.31 -1.45 -7.68
CA PRO A 4 -7.05 -0.99 -7.11
C PRO A 4 -6.74 0.43 -7.57
N HIS A 5 -6.23 1.26 -6.65
CA HIS A 5 -5.79 2.61 -6.97
C HIS A 5 -4.42 2.55 -7.66
N ALA A 6 -4.26 3.32 -8.73
CA ALA A 6 -3.01 3.38 -9.49
C ALA A 6 -2.05 4.47 -8.99
N GLU A 7 -2.57 5.45 -8.25
CA GLU A 7 -1.78 6.54 -7.68
C GLU A 7 -1.48 6.25 -6.20
N PRO A 8 -0.26 6.60 -5.72
CA PRO A 8 0.07 6.51 -4.31
C PRO A 8 -0.84 7.43 -3.48
N ARG A 9 -0.96 7.12 -2.20
CA ARG A 9 -1.72 7.93 -1.23
C ARG A 9 -0.77 8.73 -0.36
N ASP A 10 -1.22 9.91 0.04
CA ASP A 10 -0.47 10.76 0.95
C ASP A 10 -0.47 10.15 2.36
N VAL A 11 0.67 10.28 3.02
CA VAL A 11 0.91 9.80 4.38
C VAL A 11 1.52 10.95 5.20
N PHE A 12 0.93 11.25 6.35
CA PHE A 12 1.38 12.32 7.24
C PHE A 12 1.25 11.89 8.70
N HIS A 13 1.77 12.72 9.62
CA HIS A 13 1.64 12.49 11.05
C HIS A 13 0.82 13.60 11.70
N GLU A 14 -0.08 13.23 12.61
CA GLU A 14 -0.86 14.18 13.38
C GLU A 14 -1.22 13.57 14.74
N ASN A 15 -1.19 14.35 15.82
CA ASN A 15 -1.63 13.91 17.17
C ASN A 15 -0.98 12.61 17.69
N GLY A 16 0.26 12.31 17.28
CA GLY A 16 0.97 11.09 17.68
C GLY A 16 0.63 9.85 16.86
N GLU A 17 -0.15 10.01 15.79
CA GLU A 17 -0.55 8.97 14.86
C GLU A 17 0.06 9.21 13.48
N VAL A 18 0.16 8.15 12.70
CA VAL A 18 0.44 8.19 11.27
C VAL A 18 -0.88 7.97 10.53
N VAL A 19 -1.15 8.82 9.56
CA VAL A 19 -2.42 8.90 8.85
C VAL A 19 -2.17 8.68 7.36
N ILE A 20 -2.97 7.82 6.75
CA ILE A 20 -3.02 7.61 5.30
C ILE A 20 -4.35 8.15 4.78
N ASP A 21 -4.29 9.10 3.86
CA ASP A 21 -5.48 9.62 3.20
C ASP A 21 -6.03 8.60 2.20
N GLY A 22 -7.25 8.16 2.45
CA GLY A 22 -8.01 7.32 1.56
C GLY A 22 -8.85 8.12 0.57
N PRO A 23 -9.33 7.47 -0.50
CA PRO A 23 -10.34 8.08 -1.38
C PRO A 23 -11.62 8.41 -0.59
N ASP A 24 -12.38 9.37 -1.10
CA ASP A 24 -13.71 9.73 -0.58
C ASP A 24 -13.74 10.13 0.90
N GLY A 25 -12.63 10.67 1.40
CA GLY A 25 -12.50 11.09 2.81
C GLY A 25 -12.37 9.94 3.79
N ALA A 26 -12.10 8.72 3.31
CA ALA A 26 -11.67 7.62 4.17
C ALA A 26 -10.28 7.95 4.75
N VAL A 27 -10.05 7.60 6.02
CA VAL A 27 -8.79 7.86 6.69
C VAL A 27 -8.38 6.61 7.44
N ILE A 28 -7.11 6.20 7.30
CA ILE A 28 -6.54 5.11 8.10
C ILE A 28 -5.51 5.73 9.04
N ALA A 29 -5.79 5.70 10.35
CA ALA A 29 -4.87 6.13 11.39
C ALA A 29 -4.25 4.93 12.10
N MET A 30 -2.99 5.06 12.50
CA MET A 30 -2.23 4.00 13.15
C MET A 30 -1.15 4.59 14.06
N THR A 31 -0.74 3.84 15.08
CA THR A 31 0.44 4.24 15.87
C THR A 31 1.70 4.21 14.98
N PRO A 32 2.75 4.98 15.32
CA PRO A 32 3.99 4.98 14.54
C PRO A 32 4.61 3.58 14.36
N GLU A 33 4.56 2.74 15.38
CA GLU A 33 5.09 1.37 15.33
C GLU A 33 4.24 0.46 14.44
N ALA A 34 2.91 0.63 14.47
CA ALA A 34 2.01 -0.08 13.58
C ALA A 34 2.21 0.35 12.12
N ALA A 35 2.44 1.64 11.88
CA ALA A 35 2.77 2.17 10.55
C ALA A 35 4.04 1.58 9.99
N LEU A 36 5.12 1.57 10.78
CA LEU A 36 6.40 1.05 10.34
C LEU A 36 6.32 -0.44 9.96
N ARG A 37 5.62 -1.25 10.75
CA ARG A 37 5.39 -2.66 10.41
C ARG A 37 4.49 -2.85 9.19
N THR A 38 3.51 -1.98 9.01
CA THR A 38 2.60 -2.04 7.86
C THR A 38 3.31 -1.65 6.58
N ALA A 39 4.19 -0.64 6.61
CA ALA A 39 5.02 -0.26 5.48
C ALA A 39 5.87 -1.45 4.99
N GLY A 40 6.54 -2.17 5.90
CA GLY A 40 7.31 -3.35 5.51
C GLY A 40 6.46 -4.44 4.83
N ARG A 41 5.26 -4.72 5.35
CA ARG A 41 4.33 -5.69 4.72
C ARG A 41 3.82 -5.21 3.36
N LEU A 42 3.62 -3.90 3.21
CA LEU A 42 3.18 -3.31 1.95
C LEU A 42 4.28 -3.44 0.88
N ASP A 43 5.53 -3.16 1.24
CA ASP A 43 6.69 -3.30 0.37
C ASP A 43 6.88 -4.75 -0.10
N GLU A 44 6.82 -5.71 0.83
CA GLU A 44 6.91 -7.15 0.52
C GLU A 44 5.80 -7.58 -0.45
N ALA A 45 4.54 -7.24 -0.15
CA ALA A 45 3.40 -7.63 -0.99
C ALA A 45 3.45 -6.99 -2.39
N ALA A 46 3.90 -5.73 -2.49
CA ALA A 46 4.07 -5.05 -3.77
C ALA A 46 5.16 -5.71 -4.62
N LEU A 47 6.30 -6.07 -4.02
CA LEU A 47 7.38 -6.75 -4.71
C LEU A 47 6.96 -8.13 -5.21
N ASP A 48 6.28 -8.92 -4.38
CA ASP A 48 5.79 -10.25 -4.74
C ASP A 48 4.85 -10.20 -5.96
N GLU A 49 3.90 -9.26 -5.99
CA GLU A 49 2.98 -9.08 -7.11
C GLU A 49 3.71 -8.61 -8.39
N LEU A 50 4.71 -7.73 -8.27
CA LEU A 50 5.52 -7.31 -9.43
C LEU A 50 6.29 -8.48 -10.04
N ILE A 51 6.84 -9.36 -9.21
CA ILE A 51 7.51 -10.60 -9.65
C ILE A 51 6.49 -11.52 -10.33
N ALA A 52 5.33 -11.75 -9.73
CA ALA A 52 4.28 -12.60 -10.29
C ALA A 52 3.77 -12.10 -11.66
N ARG A 53 3.65 -10.78 -11.81
CA ARG A 53 3.31 -10.13 -13.09
C ARG A 53 4.38 -10.34 -14.16
N ALA A 54 5.66 -10.20 -13.79
CA ALA A 54 6.76 -10.43 -14.72
C ALA A 54 6.79 -11.88 -15.23
N GLN A 55 6.51 -12.85 -14.35
CA GLN A 55 6.41 -14.26 -14.69
C GLN A 55 5.24 -14.56 -15.64
N HIS A 56 4.08 -13.94 -15.42
CA HIS A 56 2.91 -14.08 -16.31
C HIS A 56 3.10 -13.42 -17.69
N CYS A 57 3.96 -12.40 -17.80
CA CYS A 57 4.28 -11.75 -19.07
C CYS A 57 5.22 -12.60 -19.95
N GLY A 58 5.87 -13.64 -19.39
CA GLY A 58 6.89 -14.45 -20.04
C GLY A 58 6.42 -15.68 -20.81
N THR A 59 5.11 -15.87 -21.03
CA THR A 59 4.59 -17.02 -21.82
C THR A 59 4.12 -16.57 -23.20
N PRO A 60 4.98 -16.60 -24.24
CA PRO A 60 4.50 -16.62 -25.62
C PRO A 60 3.96 -18.03 -25.93
N LEU A 61 2.72 -18.10 -26.43
CA LEU A 61 2.20 -19.29 -27.14
C LEU A 61 2.98 -19.54 -28.42
#